data_AF-A0A7C6WZY3-F1
#
_entry.id   AF-A0A7C6WZY3-F1
#
_cell.length_a   1.000
_cell.length_b   1.000
_cell.length_c   1.000
_cell.angle_alpha   90.00
_cell.angle_beta   90.00
_cell.angle_gamma   90.00
#
_symmetry.space_group_name_H-M   'P 1'
#
loop_
_entity.id
_entity.type
_entity.pdbx_description
1 polymer ?
#
loop_
_entity_poly.entity_id
_entity_poly.type
_entity_poly.pdbx_seq_one_letter_code
_entity_poly.pdbx_strand_id
1 'polypeptide(L)'
;MTFRGTNAVEEVSLSSVSTYATCRISRLASKDQARRRLLHIGFVPGAQVTPIRRSPTGDPTAYSVRGAMVALRREQADEIMVTPDVAPSHDSESPDNDINTHRACHLGQVPACLITPDNLNRLTHRARIRLAYRVPGVMGIRGKPTPRYTVALAGNPNTGKSALFNALTGLNQHTGNWPGKTVRVAEGFSMHKGAWFRLIDLPGTYSLLASSKEEEVARDFICFGAPDVTVVVTDATCLERNLDLVLEILEVTSRVVVALNLVDEAYRKKISIDIQGLSSSLGVPVVPTVARLGRGLRRLMDTVQAVADRHIVTDPLQPKYDERVEGIVNLIEPWIENVIQRDSCSLPPRWIALRLLDGDPELREELFERLTRAVSEGGMSA
;
A
#
# COMPACT_ATOMS: atom_id res chain seq x y z
N MET A 1 -12.45 23.44 49.51
CA MET A 1 -12.87 22.04 49.25
C MET A 1 -12.36 21.65 47.87
N THR A 2 -11.54 20.62 47.88
CA THR A 2 -10.85 19.96 46.77
C THR A 2 -11.80 19.30 45.77
N PHE A 3 -11.53 19.45 44.48
CA PHE A 3 -11.76 18.41 43.48
C PHE A 3 -10.44 18.20 42.71
N ARG A 4 -9.59 17.33 43.25
CA ARG A 4 -8.54 16.63 42.50
C ARG A 4 -9.17 15.34 41.97
N GLY A 5 -8.89 15.00 40.72
CA GLY A 5 -9.26 13.70 40.17
C GLY A 5 -9.14 13.56 38.67
N THR A 6 -8.16 14.20 38.01
CA THR A 6 -7.71 13.67 36.71
C THR A 6 -6.93 12.40 37.03
N ASN A 7 -7.53 11.23 36.79
CA ASN A 7 -6.81 9.95 36.74
C ASN A 7 -5.75 10.06 35.65
N ALA A 8 -4.54 10.52 36.01
CA ALA A 8 -3.39 10.48 35.13
C ALA A 8 -2.98 9.00 35.02
N VAL A 9 -3.43 8.35 33.95
CA VAL A 9 -2.95 7.02 33.59
C VAL A 9 -1.43 7.13 33.40
N GLU A 10 -0.67 6.38 34.20
CA GLU A 10 0.79 6.48 34.23
C GLU A 10 1.37 6.05 32.87
N GLU A 11 1.98 7.00 32.15
CA GLU A 11 2.65 6.72 30.87
C GLU A 11 3.99 6.02 31.14
N VAL A 12 4.21 4.90 30.47
CA VAL A 12 5.49 4.16 30.52
C VAL A 12 6.10 4.04 29.13
N SER A 13 7.42 3.87 29.06
CA SER A 13 8.11 3.55 27.81
C SER A 13 7.72 2.15 27.32
N LEU A 14 7.55 1.97 26.01
CA LEU A 14 7.26 0.67 25.42
C LEU A 14 8.38 -0.37 25.68
N SER A 15 9.62 0.05 25.94
CA SER A 15 10.72 -0.87 26.23
C SER A 15 10.62 -1.50 27.62
N SER A 16 9.96 -0.83 28.58
CA SER A 16 9.77 -1.32 29.94
C SER A 16 8.58 -2.26 30.10
N VAL A 17 7.69 -2.32 29.09
CA VAL A 17 6.52 -3.19 29.08
C VAL A 17 6.93 -4.66 29.04
N SER A 18 6.25 -5.47 29.87
CA SER A 18 6.44 -6.92 29.91
C SER A 18 5.90 -7.58 28.63
N THR A 19 6.50 -8.70 28.24
CA THR A 19 6.01 -9.49 27.10
C THR A 19 4.56 -9.92 27.34
N TYR A 20 3.75 -9.84 26.28
CA TYR A 20 2.33 -10.17 26.22
C TYR A 20 1.37 -9.20 26.93
N ALA A 21 1.88 -8.15 27.58
CA ALA A 21 1.02 -7.07 28.07
C ALA A 21 0.60 -6.16 26.90
N THR A 22 -0.71 -6.01 26.69
CA THR A 22 -1.23 -5.11 25.65
C THR A 22 -1.37 -3.70 26.23
N CYS A 23 -0.87 -2.73 25.49
CA CYS A 23 -0.90 -1.33 25.85
C CYS A 23 -1.44 -0.50 24.69
N ARG A 24 -1.87 0.71 24.99
CA ARG A 24 -2.27 1.70 23.98
C ARG A 24 -1.18 2.75 23.83
N ILE A 25 -0.81 3.07 22.60
CA ILE A 25 0.17 4.12 22.32
C ILE A 25 -0.43 5.46 22.69
N SER A 26 0.18 6.20 23.61
CA SER A 26 -0.29 7.53 24.00
C SER A 26 0.33 8.60 23.11
N ARG A 27 1.66 8.57 22.93
CA ARG A 27 2.41 9.52 22.10
C ARG A 27 3.76 8.97 21.66
N LEU A 28 4.29 9.55 20.60
CA LEU A 28 5.67 9.36 20.15
C LEU A 28 6.51 10.55 20.59
N ALA A 29 7.57 10.30 21.37
CA ALA A 29 8.55 11.30 21.79
C ALA A 29 9.59 11.59 20.70
N SER A 30 9.78 10.67 19.75
CA SER A 30 10.65 10.84 18.58
C SER A 30 10.33 12.13 17.84
N LYS A 31 11.38 12.77 17.29
CA LYS A 31 11.26 13.91 16.39
C LYS A 31 11.48 13.47 14.93
N ASP A 32 11.08 14.33 14.00
CA ASP A 32 11.47 14.28 12.60
C ASP A 32 11.15 12.94 11.89
N GLN A 33 12.13 12.39 11.17
CA GLN A 33 12.00 11.23 10.29
C GLN A 33 11.71 9.93 11.05
N ALA A 34 12.27 9.75 12.25
CA ALA A 34 12.04 8.57 13.08
C ALA A 34 10.57 8.47 13.50
N ARG A 35 9.96 9.59 13.91
CA ARG A 35 8.53 9.66 14.23
C ARG A 35 7.65 9.30 13.04
N ARG A 36 7.93 9.91 11.86
CA ARG A 36 7.17 9.64 10.63
C ARG A 36 7.21 8.15 10.29
N ARG A 37 8.39 7.54 10.32
CA ARG A 37 8.56 6.11 10.08
C ARG A 37 7.77 5.25 11.06
N LEU A 38 7.77 5.60 12.36
CA LEU A 38 6.99 4.88 13.37
C LEU A 38 5.48 4.94 13.09
N LEU A 39 4.97 6.11 12.70
CA LEU A 39 3.57 6.25 12.28
C LEU A 39 3.23 5.33 11.10
N HIS A 40 4.05 5.35 10.03
CA HIS A 40 3.83 4.55 8.83
C HIS A 40 3.91 3.03 9.05
N ILE A 41 4.76 2.58 9.98
CA ILE A 41 4.81 1.14 10.28
C ILE A 41 3.70 0.70 11.26
N GLY A 42 2.89 1.64 11.76
CA GLY A 42 1.65 1.39 12.50
C GLY A 42 1.61 1.89 13.95
N PHE A 43 2.68 2.52 14.45
CA PHE A 43 2.74 3.04 15.82
C PHE A 43 2.07 4.42 15.91
N VAL A 44 0.76 4.45 15.75
CA VAL A 44 -0.06 5.67 15.79
C VAL A 44 -0.63 5.85 17.21
N PRO A 45 -0.69 7.09 17.75
CA PRO A 45 -1.43 7.36 18.99
C PRO A 45 -2.84 6.77 18.96
N GLY A 46 -3.21 6.06 20.02
CA GLY A 46 -4.47 5.32 20.14
C GLY A 46 -4.40 3.85 19.68
N ALA A 47 -3.37 3.45 18.93
CA ALA A 47 -3.24 2.06 18.48
C ALA A 47 -2.82 1.13 19.63
N GLN A 48 -3.31 -0.12 19.59
CA GLN A 48 -2.86 -1.18 20.50
C GLN A 48 -1.51 -1.74 20.06
N VAL A 49 -0.63 -1.98 21.03
CA VAL A 49 0.68 -2.57 20.84
C VAL A 49 0.95 -3.62 21.92
N THR A 50 1.49 -4.77 21.52
CA THR A 50 1.80 -5.87 22.43
C THR A 50 3.23 -6.36 22.17
N PRO A 51 4.15 -6.35 23.15
CA PRO A 51 5.47 -6.95 22.98
C PRO A 51 5.34 -8.48 22.91
N ILE A 52 5.81 -9.10 21.84
CA ILE A 52 5.65 -10.54 21.61
C ILE A 52 6.87 -11.32 22.08
N ARG A 53 8.07 -10.92 21.62
CA ARG A 53 9.29 -11.66 21.88
C ARG A 53 10.52 -10.77 21.88
N ARG A 54 11.42 -10.98 22.84
CA ARG A 54 12.76 -10.36 22.84
C ARG A 54 13.78 -11.28 22.18
N SER A 55 14.75 -10.71 21.47
CA SER A 55 15.91 -11.45 20.99
C SER A 55 16.63 -12.14 22.16
N PRO A 56 17.27 -13.32 21.97
CA PRO A 56 18.11 -13.94 23.01
C PRO A 56 19.20 -13.01 23.55
N THR A 57 19.70 -12.08 22.73
CA THR A 57 20.67 -11.06 23.10
C THR A 57 20.06 -9.83 23.78
N GLY A 58 18.74 -9.80 23.98
CA GLY A 58 18.00 -8.70 24.61
C GLY A 58 17.49 -7.61 23.67
N ASP A 59 18.05 -7.49 22.46
CA ASP A 59 17.67 -6.50 21.43
C ASP A 59 17.87 -7.11 20.02
N PRO A 60 16.97 -6.89 19.03
CA PRO A 60 15.69 -6.16 19.07
C PRO A 60 14.52 -6.91 19.73
N THR A 61 13.44 -6.20 20.02
CA THR A 61 12.16 -6.76 20.49
C THR A 61 11.12 -6.71 19.39
N ALA A 62 10.38 -7.81 19.21
CA ALA A 62 9.26 -7.91 18.29
C ALA A 62 7.96 -7.48 18.98
N TYR A 63 7.23 -6.58 18.34
CA TYR A 63 5.96 -6.03 18.79
C TYR A 63 4.86 -6.37 17.79
N SER A 64 3.65 -6.67 18.27
CA SER A 64 2.44 -6.76 17.46
C SER A 64 1.74 -5.41 17.50
N VAL A 65 1.50 -4.81 16.32
CA VAL A 65 0.81 -3.53 16.15
C VAL A 65 -0.03 -3.58 14.87
N ARG A 66 -1.31 -3.20 14.95
CA ARG A 66 -2.28 -3.25 13.84
C ARG A 66 -2.22 -4.57 13.03
N GLY A 67 -2.13 -5.69 13.76
CA GLY A 67 -2.08 -7.04 13.19
C GLY A 67 -0.73 -7.49 12.61
N ALA A 68 0.28 -6.62 12.56
CA ALA A 68 1.61 -6.92 12.02
C ALA A 68 2.66 -7.06 13.12
N MET A 69 3.66 -7.92 12.89
CA MET A 69 4.85 -8.01 13.74
C MET A 69 5.94 -7.07 13.25
N VAL A 70 6.38 -6.15 14.11
CA VAL A 70 7.45 -5.19 13.83
C VAL A 70 8.55 -5.34 14.88
N ALA A 71 9.78 -5.53 14.43
CA ALA A 71 10.95 -5.55 15.31
C ALA A 71 11.49 -4.12 15.47
N LEU A 72 11.57 -3.65 16.71
CA LEU A 72 12.19 -2.38 17.07
C LEU A 72 13.40 -2.60 17.97
N ARG A 73 14.42 -1.76 17.78
CA ARG A 73 15.52 -1.66 18.75
C ARG A 73 15.03 -0.97 20.01
N ARG A 74 15.70 -1.26 21.14
CA ARG A 74 15.38 -0.69 22.44
C ARG A 74 15.32 0.84 22.43
N GLU A 75 16.31 1.48 21.80
CA GLU A 75 16.38 2.94 21.65
C GLU A 75 15.13 3.52 20.97
N GLN A 76 14.62 2.86 19.93
CA GLN A 76 13.40 3.30 19.24
C GLN A 76 12.15 3.04 20.09
N ALA A 77 12.12 1.93 20.82
CA ALA A 77 11.00 1.60 21.71
C ALA A 77 10.94 2.53 22.93
N ASP A 78 12.08 3.07 23.37
CA ASP A 78 12.15 4.04 24.48
C ASP A 78 11.49 5.38 24.16
N GLU A 79 11.36 5.72 22.88
CA GLU A 79 10.70 6.94 22.43
C GLU A 79 9.18 6.77 22.24
N ILE A 80 8.64 5.58 22.48
CA ILE A 80 7.21 5.28 22.33
C ILE A 80 6.60 5.22 23.73
N MET A 81 5.73 6.18 24.04
CA MET A 81 5.01 6.21 25.31
C MET A 81 3.69 5.47 25.16
N VAL A 82 3.40 4.62 26.14
CA VAL A 82 2.20 3.81 26.17
C VAL A 82 1.52 3.88 27.53
N THR A 83 0.22 3.67 27.52
CA THR A 83 -0.60 3.47 28.70
C THR A 83 -1.08 2.01 28.74
N PRO A 84 -1.11 1.35 29.90
CA PRO A 84 -1.69 0.02 30.03
C PRO A 84 -3.13 0.02 29.49
N ASP A 85 -3.48 -0.97 28.67
CA ASP A 85 -4.87 -1.12 28.24
C ASP A 85 -5.61 -1.76 29.41
N VAL A 86 -6.25 -0.94 30.24
CA VAL A 86 -7.11 -1.43 31.32
C VAL A 86 -8.33 -2.02 30.63
N ALA A 87 -8.41 -3.35 30.57
CA ALA A 87 -9.65 -4.02 30.20
C ALA A 87 -10.76 -3.45 31.12
N PRO A 88 -11.91 -3.00 30.58
CA PRO A 88 -12.99 -2.55 31.44
C PRO A 88 -13.32 -3.67 32.42
N SER A 89 -13.41 -3.33 33.70
CA SER A 89 -13.88 -4.24 34.74
C SER A 89 -15.21 -4.83 34.29
N HIS A 90 -15.32 -6.16 34.37
CA HIS A 90 -16.60 -6.84 34.30
C HIS A 90 -17.41 -6.46 35.55
N ASP A 91 -18.00 -5.27 35.55
CA ASP A 91 -19.07 -4.95 36.47
C ASP A 91 -20.38 -5.32 35.78
N SER A 92 -20.95 -6.41 36.28
CA SER A 92 -22.24 -6.94 35.91
C SER A 92 -23.36 -5.93 36.18
N GLU A 93 -23.77 -5.20 35.16
CA GLU A 93 -25.15 -4.74 35.01
C GLU A 93 -25.57 -4.95 33.56
N SER A 94 -26.43 -5.94 33.36
CA SER A 94 -27.22 -6.11 32.15
C SER A 94 -28.38 -5.12 32.17
N PRO A 95 -28.55 -4.31 31.12
CA PRO A 95 -29.88 -3.92 30.68
C PRO A 95 -30.09 -4.29 29.22
N ASP A 96 -31.12 -5.11 29.02
CA ASP A 96 -32.00 -5.19 27.87
C ASP A 96 -31.39 -5.28 26.46
N ASN A 97 -31.38 -6.53 25.98
CA ASN A 97 -31.58 -6.89 24.59
C ASN A 97 -32.67 -6.01 23.96
N ASP A 98 -32.30 -5.17 22.98
CA ASP A 98 -33.19 -4.80 21.87
C ASP A 98 -32.47 -3.97 20.80
N ILE A 99 -31.50 -4.55 20.05
CA ILE A 99 -31.26 -4.20 18.63
C ILE A 99 -30.77 -5.46 17.90
N ASN A 100 -31.62 -6.47 17.80
CA ASN A 100 -31.45 -7.53 16.80
C ASN A 100 -32.82 -8.01 16.30
N THR A 101 -33.68 -7.06 15.94
CA THR A 101 -34.83 -7.34 15.08
C THR A 101 -34.49 -6.90 13.66
N HIS A 102 -33.61 -7.64 12.99
CA HIS A 102 -33.74 -7.75 11.55
C HIS A 102 -35.08 -8.45 11.29
N ARG A 103 -36.09 -7.66 10.92
CA ARG A 103 -37.33 -8.14 10.31
C ARG A 103 -36.97 -9.21 9.29
N ALA A 104 -37.68 -10.33 9.36
CA ALA A 104 -37.66 -11.36 8.33
C ALA A 104 -38.03 -10.72 6.99
N CYS A 105 -37.02 -10.37 6.20
CA CYS A 105 -37.20 -10.08 4.78
C CYS A 105 -37.32 -11.42 4.07
N HIS A 106 -38.47 -11.59 3.43
CA HIS A 106 -38.88 -12.75 2.68
C HIS A 106 -37.79 -13.31 1.77
N LEU A 107 -37.75 -14.64 1.72
CA LEU A 107 -37.14 -15.48 0.70
C LEU A 107 -37.25 -14.86 -0.71
N GLY A 108 -36.19 -14.16 -1.10
CA GLY A 108 -35.89 -13.74 -2.45
C GLY A 108 -34.42 -14.04 -2.69
N GLN A 109 -34.12 -14.82 -3.72
CA GLN A 109 -32.83 -15.44 -4.04
C GLN A 109 -31.61 -14.52 -3.79
N VAL A 110 -30.68 -15.00 -2.95
CA VAL A 110 -29.38 -14.36 -2.70
C VAL A 110 -28.46 -14.60 -3.91
N PRO A 111 -27.79 -13.59 -4.51
CA PRO A 111 -26.76 -13.83 -5.49
C PRO A 111 -25.51 -14.43 -4.81
N ALA A 112 -24.93 -15.45 -5.44
CA ALA A 112 -23.79 -16.19 -4.93
C ALA A 112 -22.47 -15.41 -5.04
N CYS A 113 -21.98 -14.85 -3.93
CA CYS A 113 -20.60 -14.34 -3.83
C CYS A 113 -20.04 -14.36 -2.39
N LEU A 114 -20.16 -15.49 -1.69
CA LEU A 114 -19.27 -15.84 -0.58
C LEU A 114 -18.26 -16.86 -1.09
N ILE A 115 -16.98 -16.47 -1.19
CA ILE A 115 -15.93 -17.38 -1.65
C ILE A 115 -15.53 -18.28 -0.48
N THR A 116 -16.12 -19.48 -0.43
CA THR A 116 -15.56 -20.63 0.31
C THR A 116 -14.59 -21.40 -0.60
N PRO A 117 -13.66 -22.20 -0.04
CA PRO A 117 -12.73 -23.03 -0.82
C PRO A 117 -13.41 -23.92 -1.86
N ASP A 118 -14.67 -24.26 -1.63
CA ASP A 118 -15.44 -25.20 -2.43
C ASP A 118 -16.02 -24.60 -3.73
N ASN A 119 -16.10 -23.27 -3.86
CA ASN A 119 -16.57 -22.62 -5.10
C ASN A 119 -15.46 -22.13 -6.04
N LEU A 120 -14.19 -22.49 -5.78
CA LEU A 120 -13.04 -22.07 -6.60
C LEU A 120 -12.38 -23.22 -7.39
N ASN A 121 -12.93 -24.44 -7.30
CA ASN A 121 -12.34 -25.68 -7.84
C ASN A 121 -12.99 -26.21 -9.13
N ARG A 122 -13.25 -25.35 -10.13
CA ARG A 122 -13.61 -25.80 -11.50
C ARG A 122 -12.63 -25.41 -12.60
N LEU A 123 -11.40 -25.06 -12.27
CA LEU A 123 -10.33 -24.84 -13.25
C LEU A 123 -9.01 -25.42 -12.77
N THR A 124 -8.99 -26.73 -12.56
CA THR A 124 -7.74 -27.50 -12.51
C THR A 124 -7.64 -28.33 -13.77
N HIS A 125 -6.59 -28.04 -14.54
CA HIS A 125 -5.71 -28.96 -15.27
C HIS A 125 -5.39 -28.51 -16.71
N ARG A 126 -4.08 -28.56 -17.02
CA ARG A 126 -3.39 -28.31 -18.31
C ARG A 126 -3.22 -26.84 -18.72
N ALA A 127 -2.06 -26.26 -18.37
CA ALA A 127 -0.89 -26.39 -19.25
C ALA A 127 0.35 -25.71 -18.64
N ARG A 128 1.34 -26.54 -18.28
CA ARG A 128 2.75 -26.15 -18.37
C ARG A 128 3.04 -25.87 -19.86
N ILE A 129 3.19 -24.60 -20.24
CA ILE A 129 3.69 -24.21 -21.56
C ILE A 129 4.79 -23.17 -21.26
N ARG A 130 6.07 -23.54 -21.11
CA ARG A 130 7.02 -23.80 -22.22
C ARG A 130 6.36 -23.90 -23.60
N LEU A 131 6.25 -22.78 -24.29
CA LEU A 131 6.47 -22.73 -25.73
C LEU A 131 7.36 -21.52 -26.04
N ALA A 132 8.57 -21.82 -26.47
CA ALA A 132 9.26 -20.99 -27.41
C ALA A 132 8.38 -20.92 -28.67
N TYR A 133 7.70 -19.80 -28.90
CA TYR A 133 7.08 -19.55 -30.19
C TYR A 133 8.20 -19.22 -31.18
N ARG A 134 8.53 -20.21 -32.03
CA ARG A 134 9.21 -19.98 -33.30
C ARG A 134 8.22 -19.26 -34.21
N VAL A 135 8.43 -17.97 -34.43
CA VAL A 135 7.90 -17.30 -35.62
C VAL A 135 8.57 -17.97 -36.83
N PRO A 136 7.83 -18.55 -37.78
CA PRO A 136 8.44 -19.05 -39.01
C PRO A 136 8.93 -17.85 -39.82
N GLY A 137 10.24 -17.76 -40.07
CA GLY A 137 10.75 -16.95 -41.18
C GLY A 137 11.61 -15.71 -40.87
N VAL A 138 12.15 -15.51 -39.65
CA VAL A 138 13.22 -14.49 -39.47
C VAL A 138 14.33 -15.03 -38.56
N MET A 139 15.44 -15.38 -39.20
CA MET A 139 16.74 -15.56 -38.55
C MET A 139 17.34 -14.15 -38.42
N GLY A 140 17.25 -13.55 -37.23
CA GLY A 140 17.76 -12.19 -37.04
C GLY A 140 17.63 -11.70 -35.59
N ILE A 141 18.78 -11.50 -34.95
CA ILE A 141 19.06 -10.63 -33.79
C ILE A 141 17.97 -10.58 -32.71
N ARG A 142 18.20 -11.25 -31.57
CA ARG A 142 17.36 -11.19 -30.36
C ARG A 142 17.37 -9.77 -29.75
N GLY A 143 16.57 -8.87 -30.29
CA GLY A 143 16.23 -7.61 -29.62
C GLY A 143 15.35 -7.88 -28.40
N LYS A 144 15.51 -7.09 -27.33
CA LYS A 144 14.55 -7.09 -26.21
C LYS A 144 13.16 -6.75 -26.77
N PRO A 145 12.08 -7.47 -26.39
CA PRO A 145 10.74 -7.14 -26.85
C PRO A 145 10.38 -5.72 -26.45
N THR A 146 9.80 -4.94 -27.36
CA THR A 146 9.24 -3.63 -27.03
C THR A 146 7.98 -3.83 -26.18
N PRO A 147 7.98 -3.41 -24.91
CA PRO A 147 6.82 -3.59 -24.06
C PRO A 147 5.72 -2.62 -24.52
N ARG A 148 4.48 -3.13 -24.58
CA ARG A 148 3.29 -2.31 -24.83
C ARG A 148 2.86 -1.57 -23.57
N TYR A 149 3.04 -2.18 -22.41
CA TYR A 149 2.68 -1.59 -21.12
C TYR A 149 3.83 -1.66 -20.14
N THR A 150 4.00 -0.61 -19.34
CA THR A 150 4.88 -0.57 -18.18
C THR A 150 4.06 -0.61 -16.90
N VAL A 151 4.36 -1.56 -16.02
CA VAL A 151 3.62 -1.82 -14.78
C VAL A 151 4.56 -1.68 -13.60
N ALA A 152 4.22 -0.79 -12.66
CA ALA A 152 4.91 -0.68 -11.38
C ALA A 152 4.33 -1.68 -10.39
N LEU A 153 5.17 -2.46 -9.69
CA LEU A 153 4.75 -3.26 -8.54
C LEU A 153 5.16 -2.53 -7.26
N ALA A 154 4.17 -2.00 -6.54
CA ALA A 154 4.34 -1.37 -5.24
C ALA A 154 3.77 -2.27 -4.13
N GLY A 155 4.12 -1.99 -2.88
CA GLY A 155 3.57 -2.71 -1.73
C GLY A 155 4.51 -2.71 -0.53
N ASN A 156 3.93 -2.95 0.65
CA ASN A 156 4.69 -3.05 1.88
C ASN A 156 5.71 -4.20 1.81
N PRO A 157 6.83 -4.13 2.55
CA PRO A 157 7.68 -5.27 2.78
C PRO A 157 6.89 -6.50 3.24
N ASN A 158 7.31 -7.69 2.79
CA ASN A 158 6.74 -8.99 3.16
C ASN A 158 5.30 -9.28 2.70
N THR A 159 4.70 -8.46 1.81
CA THR A 159 3.36 -8.71 1.22
C THR A 159 3.32 -9.79 0.14
N GLY A 160 4.48 -10.35 -0.20
CA GLY A 160 4.63 -11.31 -1.30
C GLY A 160 4.79 -10.66 -2.69
N LYS A 161 5.08 -9.36 -2.76
CA LYS A 161 5.42 -8.64 -4.00
C LYS A 161 6.47 -9.35 -4.86
N SER A 162 7.61 -9.75 -4.30
CA SER A 162 8.64 -10.48 -5.06
C SER A 162 8.18 -11.88 -5.49
N ALA A 163 7.29 -12.53 -4.74
CA ALA A 163 6.69 -13.79 -5.16
C ALA A 163 5.75 -13.59 -6.36
N LEU A 164 4.98 -12.49 -6.36
CA LEU A 164 4.11 -12.09 -7.45
C LEU A 164 4.93 -11.73 -8.70
N PHE A 165 5.97 -10.92 -8.54
CA PHE A 165 6.92 -10.57 -9.61
C PHE A 165 7.51 -11.82 -10.25
N ASN A 166 8.11 -12.71 -9.45
CA ASN A 166 8.72 -13.95 -9.95
C ASN A 166 7.71 -14.86 -10.66
N ALA A 167 6.48 -14.94 -10.16
CA ALA A 167 5.44 -15.75 -10.76
C ALA A 167 4.95 -15.19 -12.11
N LEU A 168 5.00 -13.86 -12.29
CA LEU A 168 4.60 -13.19 -13.53
C LEU A 168 5.72 -13.15 -14.59
N THR A 169 6.98 -12.99 -14.18
CA THR A 169 8.12 -12.80 -15.09
C THR A 169 8.91 -14.08 -15.34
N GLY A 170 8.84 -15.05 -14.43
CA GLY A 170 9.59 -16.31 -14.52
C GLY A 170 11.10 -16.07 -14.58
N LEU A 171 11.73 -16.52 -15.68
CA LEU A 171 13.18 -16.35 -15.91
C LEU A 171 13.52 -15.06 -16.67
N ASN A 172 12.53 -14.32 -17.17
CA ASN A 172 12.74 -13.13 -18.01
C ASN A 172 12.92 -11.87 -17.17
N GLN A 173 13.82 -11.92 -16.21
CA GLN A 173 14.09 -10.84 -15.27
C GLN A 173 15.54 -10.38 -15.35
N HIS A 174 15.76 -9.09 -15.14
CA HIS A 174 17.07 -8.47 -15.06
C HIS A 174 17.12 -7.67 -13.76
N THR A 175 18.21 -7.82 -13.03
CA THR A 175 18.48 -7.00 -11.85
C THR A 175 19.63 -6.08 -12.13
N GLY A 176 19.49 -4.81 -11.77
CA GLY A 176 20.54 -3.80 -11.82
C GLY A 176 20.46 -2.88 -10.61
N ASN A 177 20.99 -1.67 -10.77
CA ASN A 177 20.82 -0.59 -9.80
C ASN A 177 20.04 0.56 -10.46
N TRP A 178 19.27 1.28 -9.65
CA TRP A 178 18.63 2.51 -10.11
C TRP A 178 19.69 3.55 -10.49
N PRO A 179 19.48 4.35 -11.56
CA PRO A 179 20.47 5.34 -12.01
C PRO A 179 20.91 6.26 -10.86
N GLY A 180 22.22 6.36 -10.62
CA GLY A 180 22.79 7.21 -9.58
C GLY A 180 22.53 6.76 -8.13
N LYS A 181 21.89 5.59 -7.90
CA LYS A 181 21.53 5.11 -6.57
C LYS A 181 22.09 3.69 -6.33
N THR A 182 22.37 3.36 -5.07
CA THR A 182 22.81 2.02 -4.64
C THR A 182 21.65 1.03 -4.46
N VAL A 183 20.43 1.46 -4.76
CA VAL A 183 19.21 0.67 -4.62
C VAL A 183 19.09 -0.26 -5.82
N ARG A 184 18.82 -1.55 -5.57
CA ARG A 184 18.62 -2.54 -6.63
C ARG A 184 17.30 -2.31 -7.34
N VAL A 185 17.32 -2.39 -8.67
CA VAL A 185 16.11 -2.48 -9.51
C VAL A 185 15.96 -3.92 -9.98
N ALA A 186 14.75 -4.46 -9.92
CA ALA A 186 14.39 -5.69 -10.61
C ALA A 186 13.33 -5.39 -11.66
N GLU A 187 13.67 -5.60 -12.93
CA GLU A 187 12.75 -5.48 -14.05
C GLU A 187 12.53 -6.85 -14.68
N GLY A 188 11.34 -7.09 -15.21
CA GLY A 188 11.08 -8.34 -15.91
C GLY A 188 10.00 -8.17 -16.96
N PHE A 189 9.95 -9.13 -17.87
CA PHE A 189 9.04 -9.09 -19.02
C PHE A 189 8.08 -10.27 -18.96
N SER A 190 6.80 -10.00 -19.18
CA SER A 190 5.75 -11.01 -19.25
C SER A 190 4.93 -10.81 -20.52
N MET A 191 4.55 -11.90 -21.17
CA MET A 191 3.66 -11.88 -22.32
C MET A 191 2.26 -12.29 -21.85
N HIS A 192 1.28 -11.43 -22.07
CA HIS A 192 -0.12 -11.71 -21.73
C HIS A 192 -1.04 -11.28 -22.88
N LYS A 193 -1.91 -12.19 -23.34
CA LYS A 193 -2.83 -11.96 -24.47
C LYS A 193 -2.18 -11.34 -25.72
N GLY A 194 -0.93 -11.72 -26.02
CA GLY A 194 -0.19 -11.22 -27.18
C GLY A 194 0.43 -9.82 -27.02
N ALA A 195 0.33 -9.21 -25.84
CA ALA A 195 1.01 -7.97 -25.50
C ALA A 195 2.16 -8.22 -24.50
N TRP A 196 3.28 -7.54 -24.72
CA TRP A 196 4.41 -7.53 -23.78
C TRP A 196 4.20 -6.50 -22.67
N PHE A 197 4.36 -6.95 -21.43
CA PHE A 197 4.35 -6.13 -20.22
C PHE A 197 5.78 -6.05 -19.68
N ARG A 198 6.23 -4.83 -19.39
CA ARG A 198 7.43 -4.57 -18.58
C ARG A 198 6.99 -4.36 -17.15
N LEU A 199 7.36 -5.27 -16.26
CA LEU A 199 7.09 -5.20 -14.83
C LEU A 199 8.33 -4.66 -14.12
N ILE A 200 8.16 -3.66 -13.27
CA ILE A 200 9.22 -3.05 -12.48
C ILE A 200 8.89 -3.29 -11.01
N ASP A 201 9.73 -4.05 -10.32
CA ASP A 201 9.61 -4.30 -8.90
C ASP A 201 10.19 -3.12 -8.12
N LEU A 202 9.32 -2.34 -7.49
CA LEU A 202 9.77 -1.24 -6.62
C LEU A 202 10.24 -1.79 -5.28
N PRO A 203 11.18 -1.12 -4.59
CA PRO A 203 11.51 -1.46 -3.21
C PRO A 203 10.25 -1.52 -2.34
N GLY A 204 10.21 -2.46 -1.39
CA GLY A 204 9.09 -2.52 -0.45
C GLY A 204 9.10 -1.29 0.43
N THR A 205 8.02 -0.50 0.39
CA THR A 205 7.88 0.76 1.14
C THR A 205 6.65 0.74 2.02
N TYR A 206 6.67 1.46 3.13
CA TYR A 206 5.49 1.71 3.96
C TYR A 206 4.81 3.04 3.65
N SER A 207 5.49 3.95 2.94
CA SER A 207 4.96 5.25 2.56
C SER A 207 5.70 5.86 1.36
N LEU A 208 5.02 6.74 0.63
CA LEU A 208 5.61 7.63 -0.35
C LEU A 208 6.28 8.85 0.30
N LEU A 209 6.13 9.06 1.61
CA LEU A 209 6.97 9.98 2.38
C LEU A 209 8.34 9.36 2.60
N ALA A 210 9.25 9.60 1.66
CA ALA A 210 10.56 8.97 1.62
C ALA A 210 11.36 9.25 2.89
N SER A 211 11.63 8.21 3.67
CA SER A 211 12.54 8.23 4.81
C SER A 211 13.85 7.48 4.54
N SER A 212 13.95 6.86 3.35
CA SER A 212 15.12 6.11 2.89
C SER A 212 15.24 6.19 1.38
N LYS A 213 16.44 5.87 0.85
CA LYS A 213 16.71 5.84 -0.60
C LYS A 213 15.80 4.87 -1.34
N GLU A 214 15.43 3.76 -0.70
CA GLU A 214 14.49 2.78 -1.24
C GLU A 214 13.10 3.36 -1.42
N GLU A 215 12.61 4.10 -0.43
CA GLU A 215 11.29 4.75 -0.48
C GLU A 215 11.29 5.93 -1.46
N GLU A 216 12.39 6.68 -1.52
CA GLU A 216 12.62 7.75 -2.50
C GLU A 216 12.50 7.20 -3.93
N VAL A 217 13.18 6.09 -4.23
CA VAL A 217 13.09 5.40 -5.52
C VAL A 217 11.67 4.97 -5.86
N ALA A 218 10.94 4.41 -4.89
CA ALA A 218 9.56 3.98 -5.11
C ALA A 218 8.65 5.19 -5.42
N ARG A 219 8.77 6.27 -4.63
CA ARG A 219 8.07 7.54 -4.84
C ARG A 219 8.37 8.11 -6.21
N ASP A 220 9.65 8.30 -6.54
CA ASP A 220 10.05 8.95 -7.80
C ASP A 220 9.54 8.17 -9.01
N PHE A 221 9.57 6.83 -8.96
CA PHE A 221 9.05 6.03 -10.06
C PHE A 221 7.52 6.10 -10.18
N ILE A 222 6.78 6.08 -9.07
CA ILE A 222 5.32 6.19 -9.08
C ILE A 222 4.89 7.58 -9.58
N CYS A 223 5.54 8.63 -9.11
CA CYS A 223 5.21 10.01 -9.44
C CYS A 223 5.66 10.41 -10.86
N PHE A 224 6.85 9.97 -11.29
CA PHE A 224 7.50 10.50 -12.48
C PHE A 224 7.93 9.45 -13.50
N GLY A 225 7.90 8.16 -13.14
CA GLY A 225 8.21 7.06 -14.05
C GLY A 225 7.12 6.78 -15.07
N ALA A 226 5.97 7.47 -14.96
CA ALA A 226 4.80 7.36 -15.83
C ALA A 226 4.39 5.90 -16.15
N PRO A 227 4.19 5.03 -15.13
CA PRO A 227 3.70 3.69 -15.37
C PRO A 227 2.29 3.72 -15.97
N ASP A 228 1.99 2.79 -16.88
CA ASP A 228 0.64 2.64 -17.43
C ASP A 228 -0.36 2.18 -16.37
N VAL A 229 0.11 1.35 -15.43
CA VAL A 229 -0.65 0.89 -14.25
C VAL A 229 0.29 0.66 -13.07
N THR A 230 -0.15 1.06 -11.88
CA THR A 230 0.49 0.69 -10.62
C THR A 230 -0.29 -0.44 -9.95
N VAL A 231 0.35 -1.60 -9.78
CA VAL A 231 -0.20 -2.71 -9.01
C VAL A 231 0.30 -2.60 -7.57
N VAL A 232 -0.63 -2.40 -6.62
CA VAL A 232 -0.31 -2.35 -5.20
C VAL A 232 -0.57 -3.72 -4.58
N VAL A 233 0.49 -4.40 -4.17
CA VAL A 233 0.42 -5.74 -3.56
C VAL A 233 0.20 -5.59 -2.04
N THR A 234 -0.92 -6.10 -1.55
CA THR A 234 -1.32 -5.97 -0.14
C THR A 234 -1.45 -7.35 0.51
N ASP A 235 -1.04 -7.49 1.77
CA ASP A 235 -1.25 -8.71 2.56
C ASP A 235 -2.68 -8.78 3.13
N ALA A 236 -3.45 -9.79 2.71
CA ALA A 236 -4.80 -10.04 3.19
C ALA A 236 -4.87 -10.31 4.70
N THR A 237 -3.80 -10.77 5.34
CA THR A 237 -3.79 -11.05 6.78
C THR A 237 -3.63 -9.80 7.65
N CYS A 238 -3.14 -8.70 7.07
CA CYS A 238 -2.85 -7.44 7.76
C CYS A 238 -3.31 -6.24 6.92
N LEU A 239 -4.52 -6.32 6.35
CA LEU A 239 -4.99 -5.40 5.31
C LEU A 239 -4.97 -3.93 5.77
N GLU A 240 -5.42 -3.65 7.00
CA GLU A 240 -5.52 -2.30 7.55
C GLU A 240 -4.21 -1.50 7.39
N ARG A 241 -3.07 -2.10 7.75
CA ARG A 241 -1.73 -1.49 7.62
C ARG A 241 -1.26 -1.36 6.17
N ASN A 242 -1.75 -2.20 5.28
CA ASN A 242 -1.40 -2.14 3.86
C ASN A 242 -2.19 -1.06 3.12
N LEU A 243 -3.38 -0.72 3.62
CA LEU A 243 -4.23 0.30 3.01
C LEU A 243 -3.63 1.69 3.08
N ASP A 244 -2.79 2.00 4.09
CA ASP A 244 -2.11 3.29 4.18
C ASP A 244 -1.34 3.62 2.89
N LEU A 245 -0.52 2.68 2.39
CA LEU A 245 0.20 2.85 1.12
C LEU A 245 -0.73 2.87 -0.10
N VAL A 246 -1.82 2.08 -0.07
CA VAL A 246 -2.82 2.09 -1.16
C VAL A 246 -3.38 3.50 -1.31
N LEU A 247 -3.85 4.10 -0.20
CA LEU A 247 -4.45 5.43 -0.18
C LEU A 247 -3.47 6.50 -0.68
N GLU A 248 -2.21 6.47 -0.25
CA GLU A 248 -1.19 7.41 -0.75
C GLU A 248 -0.96 7.28 -2.26
N ILE A 249 -0.98 6.07 -2.82
CA ILE A 249 -0.84 5.85 -4.27
C ILE A 249 -2.10 6.30 -5.03
N LEU A 250 -3.30 6.13 -4.46
CA LEU A 250 -4.55 6.59 -5.06
C LEU A 250 -4.59 8.12 -5.21
N GLU A 251 -3.92 8.86 -4.31
CA GLU A 251 -3.77 10.32 -4.44
C GLU A 251 -2.84 10.74 -5.58
N VAL A 252 -1.91 9.88 -6.01
CA VAL A 252 -0.95 10.17 -7.08
C VAL A 252 -1.48 9.80 -8.46
N THR A 253 -2.16 8.65 -8.58
CA THR A 253 -2.61 8.14 -9.89
C THR A 253 -3.90 7.37 -9.78
N SER A 254 -4.74 7.50 -10.81
CA SER A 254 -5.97 6.71 -10.93
C SER A 254 -5.76 5.33 -11.51
N ARG A 255 -4.64 5.07 -12.20
CA ARG A 255 -4.39 3.79 -12.88
C ARG A 255 -3.84 2.75 -11.91
N VAL A 256 -4.67 2.34 -10.95
CA VAL A 256 -4.28 1.45 -9.85
C VAL A 256 -5.05 0.14 -9.90
N VAL A 257 -4.37 -0.96 -9.59
CA VAL A 257 -4.98 -2.28 -9.33
C VAL A 257 -4.45 -2.81 -8.01
N VAL A 258 -5.34 -3.16 -7.09
CA VAL A 258 -4.92 -3.75 -5.80
C VAL A 258 -4.85 -5.26 -5.94
N ALA A 259 -3.66 -5.84 -5.76
CA ALA A 259 -3.45 -7.27 -5.68
C ALA A 259 -3.52 -7.72 -4.21
N LEU A 260 -4.69 -8.15 -3.76
CA LEU A 260 -4.90 -8.67 -2.42
C LEU A 260 -4.30 -10.07 -2.32
N ASN A 261 -3.06 -10.17 -1.87
CA ASN A 261 -2.28 -11.40 -1.83
C ASN A 261 -2.41 -12.13 -0.48
N LEU A 262 -1.98 -13.39 -0.42
CA LEU A 262 -2.02 -14.22 0.79
C LEU A 262 -3.45 -14.50 1.29
N VAL A 263 -4.44 -14.54 0.39
CA VAL A 263 -5.84 -14.82 0.75
C VAL A 263 -6.04 -16.23 1.34
N ASP A 264 -5.16 -17.17 1.04
CA ASP A 264 -5.17 -18.50 1.64
C ASP A 264 -4.72 -18.47 3.11
N GLU A 265 -3.73 -17.64 3.45
CA GLU A 265 -3.32 -17.41 4.84
C GLU A 265 -4.39 -16.65 5.63
N ALA A 266 -5.05 -15.66 5.00
CA ALA A 266 -6.17 -14.96 5.63
C ALA A 266 -7.31 -15.93 5.98
N TYR A 267 -7.65 -16.84 5.06
CA TYR A 267 -8.63 -17.89 5.31
C TYR A 267 -8.22 -18.83 6.46
N ARG A 268 -6.95 -19.27 6.50
CA ARG A 268 -6.42 -20.09 7.62
C ARG A 268 -6.54 -19.38 8.97
N LYS A 269 -6.38 -18.05 8.98
CA LYS A 269 -6.56 -17.17 10.15
C LYS A 269 -8.02 -16.82 10.43
N LYS A 270 -8.99 -17.37 9.68
CA LYS A 270 -10.43 -17.06 9.78
C LYS A 270 -10.76 -15.59 9.50
N ILE A 271 -9.95 -14.92 8.69
CA ILE A 271 -10.18 -13.57 8.21
C ILE A 271 -11.00 -13.67 6.91
N SER A 272 -12.17 -13.03 6.90
CA SER A 272 -13.01 -12.89 5.71
C SER A 272 -12.95 -11.44 5.23
N ILE A 273 -12.75 -11.23 3.93
CA ILE A 273 -12.66 -9.90 3.32
C ILE A 273 -13.67 -9.83 2.20
N ASP A 274 -14.56 -8.83 2.28
CA ASP A 274 -15.44 -8.48 1.18
C ASP A 274 -14.64 -7.77 0.08
N ILE A 275 -14.29 -8.53 -0.96
CA ILE A 275 -13.51 -8.03 -2.10
C ILE A 275 -14.29 -6.99 -2.89
N GLN A 276 -15.60 -7.16 -3.04
CA GLN A 276 -16.44 -6.23 -3.80
C GLN A 276 -16.61 -4.94 -3.00
N GLY A 277 -16.96 -5.03 -1.72
CA GLY A 277 -17.05 -3.89 -0.82
C GLY A 277 -15.74 -3.11 -0.72
N LEU A 278 -14.59 -3.79 -0.66
CA LEU A 278 -13.28 -3.14 -0.66
C LEU A 278 -13.00 -2.43 -1.99
N SER A 279 -13.29 -3.08 -3.12
CA SER A 279 -13.10 -2.49 -4.45
C SER A 279 -13.99 -1.27 -4.67
N SER A 280 -15.25 -1.33 -4.25
CA SER A 280 -16.18 -0.20 -4.31
C SER A 280 -15.76 0.94 -3.38
N SER A 281 -15.32 0.63 -2.16
CA SER A 281 -14.85 1.66 -1.21
C SER A 281 -13.59 2.37 -1.67
N LEU A 282 -12.66 1.66 -2.31
CA LEU A 282 -11.42 2.24 -2.84
C LEU A 282 -11.58 2.87 -4.22
N GLY A 283 -12.64 2.54 -4.96
CA GLY A 283 -12.88 3.03 -6.32
C GLY A 283 -11.94 2.47 -7.38
N VAL A 284 -11.19 1.41 -7.04
CA VAL A 284 -10.23 0.72 -7.91
C VAL A 284 -10.44 -0.79 -7.85
N PRO A 285 -10.11 -1.54 -8.92
CA PRO A 285 -10.28 -2.99 -8.92
C PRO A 285 -9.36 -3.68 -7.91
N VAL A 286 -9.97 -4.56 -7.10
CA VAL A 286 -9.24 -5.44 -6.18
C VAL A 286 -9.28 -6.88 -6.69
N VAL A 287 -8.10 -7.49 -6.84
CA VAL A 287 -7.96 -8.86 -7.33
C VAL A 287 -7.35 -9.74 -6.24
N PRO A 288 -8.07 -10.76 -5.74
CA PRO A 288 -7.52 -11.71 -4.77
C PRO A 288 -6.51 -12.64 -5.44
N THR A 289 -5.36 -12.85 -4.80
CA THR A 289 -4.24 -13.62 -5.34
C THR A 289 -3.59 -14.51 -4.29
N VAL A 290 -3.00 -15.62 -4.76
CA VAL A 290 -2.02 -16.41 -4.00
C VAL A 290 -0.80 -16.56 -4.90
N ALA A 291 0.10 -15.57 -4.82
CA ALA A 291 1.23 -15.44 -5.75
C ALA A 291 2.07 -16.72 -5.86
N ARG A 292 2.38 -17.36 -4.72
CA ARG A 292 3.18 -18.60 -4.68
C ARG A 292 2.55 -19.78 -5.41
N LEU A 293 1.23 -19.81 -5.51
CA LEU A 293 0.47 -20.87 -6.19
C LEU A 293 0.04 -20.45 -7.61
N GLY A 294 0.39 -19.24 -8.05
CA GLY A 294 -0.03 -18.69 -9.34
C GLY A 294 -1.54 -18.38 -9.43
N ARG A 295 -2.28 -18.46 -8.32
CA ARG A 295 -3.74 -18.26 -8.32
C ARG A 295 -4.09 -16.77 -8.40
N GLY A 296 -5.05 -16.43 -9.24
CA GLY A 296 -5.49 -15.04 -9.45
C GLY A 296 -4.61 -14.22 -10.40
N LEU A 297 -3.41 -14.69 -10.76
CA LEU A 297 -2.46 -13.92 -11.59
C LEU A 297 -2.96 -13.62 -13.00
N ARG A 298 -3.65 -14.58 -13.64
CA ARG A 298 -4.26 -14.35 -14.97
C ARG A 298 -5.30 -13.24 -14.91
N ARG A 299 -6.19 -13.29 -13.91
CA ARG A 299 -7.22 -12.27 -13.66
C ARG A 299 -6.59 -10.92 -13.33
N LEU A 300 -5.50 -10.91 -12.56
CA LEU A 300 -4.73 -9.70 -12.26
C LEU A 300 -4.22 -9.07 -13.55
N MET A 301 -3.53 -9.82 -14.41
CA MET A 301 -3.02 -9.29 -15.68
C MET A 301 -4.12 -8.88 -16.65
N ASP A 302 -5.26 -9.60 -16.68
CA ASP A 302 -6.45 -9.19 -17.43
C ASP A 302 -6.98 -7.82 -16.96
N THR A 303 -7.00 -7.61 -15.64
CA THR A 303 -7.47 -6.37 -15.02
C THR A 303 -6.48 -5.23 -15.26
N VAL A 304 -5.17 -5.49 -15.10
CA VAL A 304 -4.10 -4.54 -15.41
C VAL A 304 -4.19 -4.08 -16.86
N GLN A 305 -4.33 -5.00 -17.80
CA GLN A 305 -4.51 -4.64 -19.20
C GLN A 305 -5.76 -3.78 -19.42
N ALA A 306 -6.88 -4.13 -18.79
CA ALA A 306 -8.13 -3.38 -18.92
C ALA A 306 -8.06 -1.97 -18.33
N VAL A 307 -7.32 -1.75 -17.23
CA VAL A 307 -7.05 -0.42 -16.68
C VAL A 307 -6.10 0.36 -17.59
N ALA A 308 -5.04 -0.28 -18.10
CA ALA A 308 -4.08 0.33 -19.02
C ALA A 308 -4.75 0.82 -20.32
N ASP A 309 -5.63 -0.01 -20.89
CA ASP A 309 -6.42 0.31 -22.09
C ASP A 309 -7.64 1.20 -21.80
N ARG A 310 -7.88 1.60 -20.54
CA ARG A 310 -9.06 2.38 -20.08
C ARG A 310 -10.41 1.72 -20.33
N HIS A 311 -10.45 0.40 -20.49
CA HIS A 311 -11.70 -0.37 -20.49
C HIS A 311 -12.32 -0.45 -19.09
N ILE A 312 -11.49 -0.41 -18.05
CA ILE A 312 -11.92 -0.18 -16.67
C ILE A 312 -11.57 1.26 -16.33
N VAL A 313 -12.59 2.08 -16.09
CA VAL A 313 -12.43 3.44 -15.57
C VAL A 313 -12.49 3.36 -14.05
N THR A 314 -11.46 3.88 -13.41
CA THR A 314 -11.30 3.96 -11.95
C THR A 314 -11.71 5.33 -11.45
N ASP A 315 -12.30 5.38 -10.26
CA ASP A 315 -12.62 6.62 -9.54
C ASP A 315 -12.06 6.52 -8.12
N PRO A 316 -10.74 6.67 -7.94
CA PRO A 316 -10.07 6.38 -6.69
C PRO A 316 -10.63 7.18 -5.51
N LEU A 317 -10.74 6.52 -4.36
CA LEU A 317 -11.04 7.19 -3.11
C LEU A 317 -10.01 8.29 -2.84
N GLN A 318 -10.50 9.51 -2.64
CA GLN A 318 -9.70 10.63 -2.17
C GLN A 318 -9.85 10.76 -0.64
N PRO A 319 -8.78 10.55 0.14
CA PRO A 319 -8.81 10.82 1.57
C PRO A 319 -9.20 12.27 1.85
N LYS A 320 -10.09 12.45 2.83
CA LYS A 320 -10.44 13.76 3.39
C LYS A 320 -9.71 13.93 4.71
N TYR A 321 -8.98 15.03 4.81
CA TYR A 321 -8.27 15.45 6.01
C TYR A 321 -9.15 16.35 6.88
N ASP A 322 -8.60 16.80 8.01
CA ASP A 322 -9.31 17.74 8.87
C ASP A 322 -9.57 19.08 8.16
N GLU A 323 -10.58 19.82 8.65
CA GLU A 323 -11.04 21.06 8.03
C GLU A 323 -9.94 22.11 7.87
N ARG A 324 -8.92 22.13 8.75
CA ARG A 324 -7.83 23.10 8.64
C ARG A 324 -6.93 22.74 7.46
N VAL A 325 -6.56 21.47 7.33
CA VAL A 325 -5.77 20.98 6.20
C VAL A 325 -6.53 21.18 4.89
N GLU A 326 -7.80 20.77 4.83
CA GLU A 326 -8.63 20.96 3.62
C GLU A 326 -8.80 22.44 3.26
N GLY A 327 -8.98 23.31 4.24
CA GLY A 327 -9.05 24.76 4.03
C GLY A 327 -7.78 25.32 3.38
N ILE A 328 -6.61 24.84 3.79
CA ILE A 328 -5.33 25.26 3.20
C ILE A 328 -5.13 24.65 1.81
N VAL A 329 -5.46 23.37 1.61
CA VAL A 329 -5.37 22.71 0.30
C VAL A 329 -6.23 23.45 -0.73
N ASN A 330 -7.48 23.78 -0.40
CA ASN A 330 -8.39 24.52 -1.27
C ASN A 330 -7.87 25.93 -1.63
N LEU A 331 -7.02 26.53 -0.80
CA LEU A 331 -6.40 27.83 -1.07
C LEU A 331 -5.24 27.71 -2.07
N ILE A 332 -4.44 26.66 -1.96
CA ILE A 332 -3.18 26.51 -2.70
C ILE A 332 -3.38 25.75 -4.02
N GLU A 333 -4.32 24.81 -4.07
CA GLU A 333 -4.56 23.96 -5.26
C GLU A 333 -4.80 24.76 -6.54
N PRO A 334 -5.63 25.83 -6.57
CA PRO A 334 -5.81 26.64 -7.78
C PRO A 334 -4.54 27.35 -8.25
N TRP A 335 -3.68 27.74 -7.31
CA TRP A 335 -2.38 28.34 -7.64
C TRP A 335 -1.45 27.31 -8.30
N ILE A 336 -1.42 26.09 -7.77
CA ILE A 336 -0.64 24.99 -8.34
C ILE A 336 -1.15 24.64 -9.74
N GLU A 337 -2.47 24.55 -9.95
CA GLU A 337 -3.04 24.26 -11.26
C GLU A 337 -2.69 25.34 -12.31
N ASN A 338 -2.58 26.61 -11.90
CA ASN A 338 -2.15 27.69 -12.81
C ASN A 338 -0.65 27.62 -13.17
N VAL A 339 0.19 27.17 -12.24
CA VAL A 339 1.65 27.04 -12.45
C VAL A 339 1.96 25.78 -13.28
N ILE A 340 1.23 24.71 -13.04
CA ILE A 340 1.36 23.46 -13.76
C ILE A 340 0.54 23.53 -15.03
N GLN A 341 1.21 23.85 -16.14
CA GLN A 341 0.62 23.59 -17.45
C GLN A 341 0.29 22.09 -17.53
N ARG A 342 -0.97 21.76 -17.82
CA ARG A 342 -1.51 20.38 -17.76
C ARG A 342 -0.70 19.33 -18.55
N ASP A 343 0.08 19.77 -19.54
CA ASP A 343 0.90 18.90 -20.38
C ASP A 343 2.32 18.66 -19.84
N SER A 344 2.80 19.48 -18.90
CA SER A 344 4.20 19.49 -18.45
C SER A 344 4.42 18.74 -17.13
N CYS A 345 3.38 18.49 -16.34
CA CYS A 345 3.45 17.68 -15.13
C CYS A 345 2.19 16.81 -14.98
N SER A 346 2.38 15.49 -14.87
CA SER A 346 1.30 14.51 -14.79
C SER A 346 0.72 14.32 -13.39
N LEU A 347 1.19 15.07 -12.40
CA LEU A 347 0.81 14.89 -10.99
C LEU A 347 -0.44 15.70 -10.62
N PRO A 348 -1.34 15.15 -9.78
CA PRO A 348 -2.52 15.87 -9.32
C PRO A 348 -2.17 17.13 -8.50
N PRO A 349 -2.76 18.31 -8.81
CA PRO A 349 -2.52 19.55 -8.06
C PRO A 349 -2.80 19.41 -6.56
N ARG A 350 -3.89 18.73 -6.18
CA ARG A 350 -4.22 18.39 -4.79
C ARG A 350 -3.09 17.65 -4.08
N TRP A 351 -2.50 16.63 -4.72
CA TRP A 351 -1.41 15.85 -4.14
C TRP A 351 -0.18 16.74 -3.88
N ILE A 352 0.17 17.59 -4.85
CA ILE A 352 1.28 18.54 -4.70
C ILE A 352 1.01 19.51 -3.54
N ALA A 353 -0.22 20.02 -3.41
CA ALA A 353 -0.62 20.90 -2.31
C ALA A 353 -0.38 20.21 -0.95
N LEU A 354 -0.84 18.97 -0.80
CA LEU A 354 -0.64 18.18 0.42
C LEU A 354 0.85 17.97 0.71
N ARG A 355 1.67 17.64 -0.32
CA ARG A 355 3.11 17.44 -0.14
C ARG A 355 3.87 18.72 0.22
N LEU A 356 3.45 19.87 -0.28
CA LEU A 356 4.01 21.17 0.13
C LEU A 356 3.70 21.48 1.60
N LEU A 357 2.53 21.05 2.11
CA LEU A 357 2.17 21.21 3.52
C LEU A 357 2.94 20.30 4.45
N ASP A 358 3.32 19.11 4.01
CA ASP A 358 4.16 18.18 4.79
C ASP A 358 5.59 18.71 5.06
N GLY A 359 6.01 19.72 4.28
CA GLY A 359 7.29 20.41 4.48
C GLY A 359 8.52 19.54 4.23
N ASP A 360 8.42 18.50 3.39
CA ASP A 360 9.56 17.68 2.98
C ASP A 360 10.50 18.51 2.07
N PRO A 361 11.71 18.86 2.53
CA PRO A 361 12.61 19.74 1.79
C PRO A 361 13.12 19.11 0.49
N GLU A 362 13.38 17.79 0.47
CA GLU A 362 13.90 17.09 -0.71
C GLU A 362 12.82 17.00 -1.79
N LEU A 363 11.60 16.62 -1.40
CA LEU A 363 10.48 16.58 -2.33
C LEU A 363 10.13 17.97 -2.84
N ARG A 364 10.22 19.00 -1.99
CA ARG A 364 10.00 20.39 -2.39
C ARG A 364 11.03 20.85 -3.42
N GLU A 365 12.31 20.54 -3.23
CA GLU A 365 13.36 20.86 -4.21
C GLU A 365 13.13 20.13 -5.54
N GLU A 366 12.85 18.83 -5.51
CA GLU A 366 12.57 18.04 -6.73
C GLU A 366 11.32 18.55 -7.47
N LEU A 367 10.25 18.86 -6.73
CA LEU A 367 9.06 19.48 -7.30
C LEU A 367 9.40 20.86 -7.90
N PHE A 368 10.16 21.69 -7.18
CA PHE A 368 10.54 23.01 -7.66
C PHE A 368 11.38 22.96 -8.93
N GLU A 369 12.40 22.10 -8.99
CA GLU A 369 13.24 21.91 -10.18
C GLU A 369 12.42 21.46 -11.39
N ARG A 370 11.55 20.46 -11.21
CA ARG A 370 10.72 19.91 -12.29
C ARG A 370 9.64 20.89 -12.76
N LEU A 371 9.01 21.60 -11.83
CA LEU A 371 8.04 22.66 -12.15
C LEU A 371 8.72 23.82 -12.90
N THR A 372 9.91 24.22 -12.49
CA THR A 372 10.67 25.29 -13.16
C THR A 372 11.10 24.89 -14.57
N ARG A 373 11.54 23.63 -14.76
CA ARG A 373 11.86 23.08 -16.09
C ARG A 373 10.63 23.06 -17.00
N ALA A 374 9.49 22.59 -16.48
CA ALA A 374 8.21 22.58 -17.18
C ALA A 374 7.76 23.98 -17.65
N VAL A 375 7.92 25.01 -16.80
CA VAL A 375 7.60 26.41 -17.14
C VAL A 375 8.58 26.98 -18.18
N SER A 376 9.85 26.61 -18.10
CA SER A 376 10.89 27.10 -19.03
C SER A 376 10.76 26.49 -20.43
N GLU A 377 10.38 25.22 -20.53
CA GLU A 377 10.20 24.50 -21.79
C GLU A 377 8.86 24.84 -22.48
N GLY A 378 7.81 25.20 -21.72
CA GLY A 378 6.52 25.69 -22.23
C GLY A 378 6.49 27.18 -22.59
N GLY A 379 7.61 27.91 -22.43
CA GLY A 379 7.72 29.36 -22.65
C GLY A 379 8.12 29.81 -24.06
N MET A 380 8.27 28.89 -25.02
CA MET A 380 8.59 29.19 -26.43
C MET A 380 7.44 28.83 -27.39
N SER A 381 6.24 29.31 -27.10
CA SER A 381 5.23 29.51 -28.14
C SER A 381 4.34 30.70 -27.76
N ALA A 382 4.83 31.90 -28.06
CA ALA A 382 4.03 33.10 -28.19
C ALA A 382 3.96 33.48 -29.67
#